data_AF-A0A1G2VIG0-F1
#
_entry.id   AF-A0A1G2VIG0-F1
#
_cell.length_a   1.000
_cell.length_b   1.000
_cell.length_c   1.000
_cell.angle_alpha   90.00
_cell.angle_beta   90.00
_cell.angle_gamma   90.00
#
_symmetry.space_group_name_H-M   'P 1'
#
loop_
_entity.id
_entity.type
_entity.pdbx_description
1 polymer ?
#
loop_
_entity_poly.entity_id
_entity_poly.type
_entity_poly.pdbx_seq_one_letter_code
_entity_poly.pdbx_strand_id
1 'polypeptide(L)'
;MIYGSNSRIITLFGRIHSSINVDIIVADSIPFLAEEIFASLFYLAGESRDPIKMVINNRGGDIDAGLMIVQAIEHVQAMGIDVEILVVGSSMSMASIILASGTRGKRYALDRSIVHLHAESRVIGGQGEDFERAKEYTDRLARQMYLLLAQRTKIPEYHLEQEQIAPRDKTMLENDEGRIKLVKRFLKNETYLSAYEAQAAGIIDAVIPPGDGKIMEIFNAPTEALSEKQEGGRA
;
A
#
# COMPACT_ATOMS: atom_id res chain seq x y z
N MET A 1 -5.84 -1.15 15.87
CA MET A 1 -6.22 -0.27 17.00
C MET A 1 -6.63 1.11 16.47
N ILE A 2 -7.87 1.54 16.70
CA ILE A 2 -8.37 2.89 16.38
C ILE A 2 -7.87 3.83 17.48
N TYR A 3 -7.10 4.86 17.14
CA TYR A 3 -6.65 5.86 18.11
C TYR A 3 -7.70 6.98 18.21
N GLY A 4 -8.20 7.26 19.42
CA GLY A 4 -9.04 8.42 19.75
C GLY A 4 -10.48 8.37 19.23
N SER A 5 -11.46 8.73 20.07
CA SER A 5 -12.90 8.66 19.76
C SER A 5 -13.38 9.54 18.59
N ASN A 6 -12.53 10.45 18.09
CA ASN A 6 -12.83 11.32 16.94
C ASN A 6 -11.87 11.13 15.75
N SER A 7 -10.82 10.34 15.89
CA SER A 7 -9.81 10.15 14.86
C SER A 7 -10.14 8.86 14.10
N ARG A 8 -10.77 9.01 12.93
CA ARG A 8 -11.11 7.95 11.97
C ARG A 8 -9.84 7.36 11.33
N ILE A 9 -8.92 6.87 12.18
CA ILE A 9 -7.55 6.49 11.85
C ILE A 9 -7.35 5.00 12.17
N ILE A 10 -6.94 4.25 11.17
CA ILE A 10 -6.58 2.83 11.24
C ILE A 10 -5.06 2.71 11.03
N THR A 11 -4.38 1.95 11.87
CA THR A 11 -2.94 1.67 11.70
C THR A 11 -2.71 0.26 11.18
N LEU A 12 -1.96 0.13 10.09
CA LEU A 12 -1.42 -1.13 9.59
C LEU A 12 0.08 -1.15 9.89
N PHE A 13 0.44 -1.51 11.13
CA PHE A 13 1.82 -1.56 11.61
C PHE A 13 2.27 -3.00 11.81
N GLY A 14 3.48 -3.32 11.35
CA GLY A 14 4.17 -4.56 11.72
C GLY A 14 4.71 -4.49 13.14
N ARG A 15 4.97 -5.65 13.76
CA ARG A 15 5.61 -5.71 15.08
C ARG A 15 7.06 -5.26 14.98
N ILE A 16 7.52 -4.47 15.93
CA ILE A 16 8.95 -4.19 16.13
C ILE A 16 9.55 -5.42 16.82
N HIS A 17 9.94 -6.45 16.07
CA HIS A 17 10.72 -7.57 16.62
C HIS A 17 12.09 -7.69 15.94
N SER A 18 13.09 -7.83 16.79
CA SER A 18 14.50 -8.05 16.48
C SER A 18 14.70 -9.39 15.77
N SER A 19 14.74 -9.38 14.44
CA SER A 19 15.56 -10.25 13.60
C SER A 19 15.38 -9.81 12.15
N ILE A 20 16.47 -9.31 11.58
CA ILE A 20 16.64 -8.98 10.17
C ILE A 20 16.54 -10.31 9.39
N ASN A 21 15.34 -10.67 8.95
CA ASN A 21 15.18 -11.57 7.81
C ASN A 21 14.39 -10.78 6.77
N VAL A 22 15.12 -10.00 5.97
CA VAL A 22 14.58 -9.20 4.86
C VAL A 22 13.90 -10.09 3.80
N ASP A 23 14.15 -11.40 3.81
CA ASP A 23 13.65 -12.38 2.82
C ASP A 23 12.62 -13.41 3.33
N ILE A 24 12.14 -13.26 4.57
CA ILE A 24 11.05 -14.10 5.08
C ILE A 24 9.94 -13.14 5.49
N ILE A 25 8.94 -13.00 4.63
CA ILE A 25 7.60 -12.56 5.02
C ILE A 25 7.19 -13.53 6.13
N VAL A 26 7.38 -13.12 7.39
CA VAL A 26 7.02 -13.95 8.53
C VAL A 26 5.50 -14.02 8.53
N ALA A 27 4.97 -15.19 8.16
CA ALA A 27 3.55 -15.51 8.11
C ALA A 27 2.85 -15.41 9.48
N ASP A 28 3.58 -15.13 10.57
CA ASP A 28 3.10 -15.31 11.94
C ASP A 28 2.27 -14.14 12.52
N SER A 29 1.61 -13.29 11.72
CA SER A 29 0.78 -12.22 12.33
C SER A 29 -0.39 -11.63 11.54
N ILE A 30 -0.97 -12.32 10.55
CA ILE A 30 -1.65 -11.59 9.47
C ILE A 30 -3.18 -11.75 9.42
N PRO A 31 -3.80 -12.92 9.67
CA PRO A 31 -5.26 -13.03 9.61
C PRO A 31 -5.97 -12.09 10.60
N PHE A 32 -5.53 -12.11 11.86
CA PHE A 32 -6.16 -11.31 12.92
C PHE A 32 -6.06 -9.79 12.66
N LEU A 33 -4.89 -9.31 12.20
CA LEU A 33 -4.72 -7.89 11.88
C LEU A 33 -5.60 -7.47 10.69
N ALA A 34 -5.73 -8.34 9.68
CA ALA A 34 -6.59 -8.06 8.53
C ALA A 34 -8.07 -8.05 8.93
N GLU A 35 -8.52 -8.97 9.79
CA GLU A 35 -9.88 -8.98 10.36
C GLU A 35 -10.18 -7.70 11.16
N GLU A 36 -9.23 -7.23 11.98
CA GLU A 36 -9.36 -5.97 12.71
C GLU A 36 -9.49 -4.76 11.77
N ILE A 37 -8.69 -4.70 10.70
CA ILE A 37 -8.74 -3.62 9.71
C ILE A 37 -10.07 -3.67 8.95
N PHE A 38 -10.51 -4.85 8.52
CA PHE A 38 -11.81 -5.06 7.90
C PHE A 38 -12.93 -4.54 8.82
N ALA A 39 -12.98 -5.01 10.07
CA ALA A 39 -13.99 -4.59 11.02
C ALA A 39 -13.97 -3.08 11.27
N SER A 40 -12.77 -2.48 11.38
CA SER A 40 -12.60 -1.04 11.59
C SER A 40 -13.10 -0.21 10.40
N LEU A 41 -12.81 -0.64 9.16
CA LEU A 41 -13.29 0.02 7.95
C LEU A 41 -14.82 0.07 7.89
N PHE A 42 -15.47 -1.07 8.12
CA PHE A 42 -16.93 -1.16 8.09
C PHE A 42 -17.60 -0.46 9.28
N TYR A 43 -16.97 -0.49 10.46
CA TYR A 43 -17.44 0.27 11.62
C TYR A 43 -17.43 1.77 11.32
N LEU A 44 -16.30 2.32 10.88
CA LEU A 44 -16.17 3.73 10.55
C LEU A 44 -17.09 4.15 9.39
N ALA A 45 -17.29 3.28 8.40
CA ALA A 45 -18.21 3.51 7.30
C ALA A 45 -19.69 3.56 7.73
N GLY A 46 -20.03 2.85 8.82
CA GLY A 46 -21.35 2.90 9.45
C GLY A 46 -21.58 4.17 10.28
N GLU A 47 -20.53 4.75 10.86
CA GLU A 47 -20.62 5.95 11.70
C GLU A 47 -20.81 7.26 10.91
N SER A 48 -20.02 7.49 9.86
CA SER A 48 -20.13 8.70 9.03
C SER A 48 -19.54 8.49 7.64
N ARG A 49 -19.80 9.44 6.74
CA ARG A 49 -19.23 9.48 5.38
C ARG A 49 -17.91 10.25 5.29
N ASP A 50 -17.38 10.70 6.44
CA ASP A 50 -16.11 11.42 6.49
C ASP A 50 -14.95 10.50 6.09
N PRO A 51 -13.86 11.06 5.53
CA PRO A 51 -12.70 10.27 5.14
C PRO A 51 -12.15 9.40 6.27
N ILE A 52 -11.75 8.19 5.92
CA ILE A 52 -11.01 7.27 6.78
C ILE A 52 -9.53 7.39 6.44
N LYS A 53 -8.69 7.47 7.46
CA LYS A 53 -7.24 7.59 7.32
C LYS A 53 -6.58 6.27 7.70
N MET A 54 -5.68 5.77 6.87
CA MET A 54 -4.87 4.60 7.13
C MET A 54 -3.40 4.99 7.21
N VAL A 55 -2.69 4.53 8.23
CA VAL A 55 -1.25 4.75 8.38
C VAL A 55 -0.53 3.41 8.24
N ILE A 56 0.39 3.32 7.28
CA ILE A 56 1.10 2.09 6.95
C ILE A 56 2.56 2.18 7.40
N ASN A 57 2.99 1.17 8.15
CA ASN A 57 4.38 0.82 8.39
C ASN A 57 4.48 -0.71 8.47
N ASN A 58 4.46 -1.37 7.32
CA ASN A 58 4.28 -2.82 7.26
C ASN A 58 5.06 -3.46 6.11
N ARG A 59 5.65 -4.62 6.38
CA ARG A 59 6.51 -5.36 5.43
C ARG A 59 5.74 -6.30 4.50
N GLY A 60 4.42 -6.30 4.55
CA GLY A 60 3.57 -7.20 3.79
C GLY A 60 3.31 -8.51 4.52
N GLY A 61 2.83 -9.50 3.78
CA GLY A 61 2.15 -10.62 4.40
C GLY A 61 1.48 -11.61 3.47
N ASP A 62 0.53 -12.33 4.06
CA ASP A 62 -0.37 -13.25 3.39
C ASP A 62 -1.21 -12.52 2.32
N ILE A 63 -1.28 -13.11 1.13
CA ILE A 63 -1.94 -12.50 -0.03
C ILE A 63 -3.45 -12.44 0.18
N ASP A 64 -4.04 -13.51 0.72
CA ASP A 64 -5.48 -13.60 0.93
C ASP A 64 -5.96 -12.57 1.96
N ALA A 65 -5.24 -12.46 3.08
CA ALA A 65 -5.48 -11.43 4.09
C ALA A 65 -5.31 -10.00 3.55
N GLY A 66 -4.30 -9.77 2.70
CA GLY A 66 -4.10 -8.47 2.07
C GLY A 66 -5.19 -8.12 1.05
N LEU A 67 -5.65 -9.10 0.25
CA LEU A 67 -6.76 -8.92 -0.69
C LEU A 67 -8.09 -8.66 0.03
N MET A 68 -8.31 -9.25 1.22
CA MET A 68 -9.46 -8.92 2.06
C MET A 68 -9.48 -7.43 2.45
N ILE A 69 -8.33 -6.87 2.84
CA ILE A 69 -8.22 -5.44 3.15
C ILE A 69 -8.48 -4.58 1.90
N VAL A 70 -7.90 -4.94 0.76
CA VAL A 70 -8.14 -4.25 -0.51
C VAL A 70 -9.62 -4.19 -0.85
N GLN A 71 -10.32 -5.33 -0.78
CA GLN A 71 -11.75 -5.41 -1.08
C GLN A 71 -12.58 -4.57 -0.10
N ALA A 72 -12.22 -4.55 1.18
CA ALA A 72 -12.86 -3.69 2.17
C ALA A 72 -12.68 -2.20 1.84
N ILE A 73 -11.47 -1.78 1.47
CA ILE A 73 -11.18 -0.40 1.04
C ILE A 73 -12.02 -0.03 -0.18
N GLU A 74 -12.04 -0.88 -1.22
CA GLU A 74 -12.81 -0.63 -2.43
C GLU A 74 -14.32 -0.55 -2.16
N HIS A 75 -14.84 -1.38 -1.26
CA HIS A 75 -16.24 -1.33 -0.85
C HIS A 75 -16.58 -0.02 -0.14
N VAL A 76 -15.74 0.40 0.82
CA VAL A 76 -15.91 1.67 1.54
C VAL A 76 -15.83 2.87 0.58
N GLN A 77 -14.92 2.84 -0.40
CA GLN A 77 -14.83 3.86 -1.45
C GLN A 77 -16.08 3.89 -2.32
N ALA A 78 -16.64 2.74 -2.69
CA ALA A 78 -17.89 2.64 -3.44
C ALA A 78 -19.09 3.23 -2.67
N MET A 79 -19.01 3.31 -1.33
CA MET A 79 -19.99 3.99 -0.49
C MET A 79 -19.81 5.52 -0.45
N GLY A 80 -18.84 6.07 -1.20
CA GLY A 80 -18.55 7.51 -1.26
C GLY A 80 -17.65 8.01 -0.12
N ILE A 81 -16.88 7.11 0.51
CA ILE A 81 -16.01 7.43 1.64
C ILE A 81 -14.55 7.33 1.18
N ASP A 82 -13.81 8.42 1.29
CA ASP A 82 -12.41 8.41 0.91
C ASP A 82 -11.56 7.62 1.93
N VAL A 83 -10.60 6.86 1.42
CA VAL A 83 -9.57 6.18 2.22
C VAL A 83 -8.22 6.83 1.92
N GLU A 84 -7.78 7.71 2.81
CA GLU A 84 -6.51 8.41 2.72
C GLU A 84 -5.42 7.54 3.33
N ILE A 85 -4.30 7.35 2.64
CA ILE A 85 -3.24 6.45 3.11
C ILE A 85 -1.93 7.20 3.27
N LEU A 86 -1.29 7.10 4.44
CA LEU A 86 0.03 7.67 4.72
C LEU A 86 1.03 6.56 5.07
N VAL A 87 2.13 6.50 4.32
CA VAL A 87 3.27 5.62 4.62
C VAL A 87 4.27 6.33 5.53
N VAL A 88 4.51 5.72 6.70
CA VAL A 88 5.53 6.14 7.66
C VAL A 88 6.57 5.03 7.78
N GLY A 89 7.77 5.23 7.21
CA GLY A 89 8.85 4.25 7.26
C GLY A 89 8.83 3.30 6.07
N SER A 90 7.92 2.32 6.02
CA SER A 90 7.89 1.39 4.89
C SER A 90 6.52 0.81 4.57
N SER A 91 6.28 0.59 3.29
CA SER A 91 5.18 -0.22 2.75
C SER A 91 5.80 -1.25 1.82
N MET A 92 5.66 -2.54 2.12
CA MET A 92 6.33 -3.60 1.33
C MET A 92 5.36 -4.72 0.96
N SER A 93 5.56 -5.35 -0.19
CA SER A 93 4.74 -6.47 -0.69
C SER A 93 3.22 -6.15 -0.61
N MET A 94 2.41 -6.96 0.07
CA MET A 94 0.96 -6.72 0.18
C MET A 94 0.59 -5.38 0.80
N ALA A 95 1.44 -4.79 1.65
CA ALA A 95 1.19 -3.44 2.17
C ALA A 95 1.26 -2.38 1.06
N SER A 96 2.14 -2.56 0.06
CA SER A 96 2.22 -1.68 -1.12
C SER A 96 1.02 -1.83 -2.05
N ILE A 97 0.43 -3.03 -2.11
CA ILE A 97 -0.82 -3.26 -2.84
C ILE A 97 -1.99 -2.55 -2.14
N ILE A 98 -2.08 -2.67 -0.80
CA ILE A 98 -3.06 -1.94 0.02
C ILE A 98 -2.88 -0.42 -0.11
N LEU A 99 -1.64 0.06 -0.14
CA LEU A 99 -1.33 1.47 -0.41
C LEU A 99 -1.90 1.92 -1.76
N ALA A 100 -1.73 1.11 -2.81
CA ALA A 100 -2.21 1.41 -4.15
C ALA A 100 -3.76 1.41 -4.25
N SER A 101 -4.47 0.71 -3.37
CA SER A 101 -5.95 0.72 -3.30
C SER A 101 -6.54 1.95 -2.58
N GLY A 102 -5.71 2.77 -1.92
CA GLY A 102 -6.14 4.04 -1.35
C GLY A 102 -6.75 5.01 -2.37
N THR A 103 -7.50 6.01 -1.89
CA THR A 103 -8.17 6.97 -2.78
C THR A 103 -7.14 7.72 -3.61
N ARG A 104 -7.30 7.72 -4.93
CA ARG A 104 -6.39 8.43 -5.85
C ARG A 104 -6.36 9.93 -5.54
N GLY A 105 -5.17 10.50 -5.49
CA GLY A 105 -4.93 11.88 -5.04
C GLY A 105 -4.78 12.02 -3.52
N LYS A 106 -4.94 10.92 -2.76
CA LYS A 106 -4.90 10.90 -1.29
C LYS A 106 -4.00 9.80 -0.72
N ARG A 107 -2.99 9.37 -1.49
CA ARG A 107 -1.95 8.42 -1.08
C ARG A 107 -0.65 9.19 -0.86
N TYR A 108 -0.08 9.06 0.32
CA TYR A 108 1.04 9.87 0.78
C TYR A 108 2.16 8.99 1.34
N ALA A 109 3.38 9.50 1.31
CA ALA A 109 4.50 8.92 2.04
C ALA A 109 5.41 10.01 2.60
N LEU A 110 6.02 9.78 3.76
CA LEU A 110 7.11 10.64 4.21
C LEU A 110 8.34 10.52 3.29
N ASP A 111 9.15 11.57 3.22
CA ASP A 111 10.32 11.69 2.33
C ASP A 111 11.29 10.48 2.34
N ARG A 112 11.50 9.88 3.52
CA ARG A 112 12.40 8.72 3.71
C ARG A 112 11.69 7.38 3.72
N SER A 113 10.39 7.35 3.41
CA SER A 113 9.64 6.10 3.34
C SER A 113 10.08 5.27 2.12
N ILE A 114 10.08 3.96 2.29
CA ILE A 114 10.38 2.99 1.23
C ILE A 114 9.11 2.27 0.81
N VAL A 115 8.87 2.20 -0.50
CA VAL A 115 7.83 1.36 -1.10
C VAL A 115 8.50 0.20 -1.78
N HIS A 116 8.13 -1.02 -1.42
CA HIS A 116 8.70 -2.23 -1.98
C HIS A 116 7.63 -3.09 -2.64
N LEU A 117 7.96 -3.59 -3.83
CA LEU A 117 7.14 -4.53 -4.58
C LEU A 117 8.06 -5.64 -5.11
N HIS A 118 7.54 -6.86 -5.18
CA HIS A 118 8.23 -8.01 -5.74
C HIS A 118 7.22 -8.93 -6.44
N ALA A 119 7.70 -9.84 -7.28
CA ALA A 119 6.84 -10.86 -7.87
C ALA A 119 6.47 -11.92 -6.83
N GLU A 120 5.18 -12.24 -6.75
CA GLU A 120 4.70 -13.40 -5.99
C GLU A 120 5.29 -14.68 -6.56
N SER A 121 6.37 -15.21 -5.95
CA SER A 121 7.14 -16.31 -6.53
C SER A 121 7.31 -17.53 -5.61
N ARG A 122 6.56 -17.63 -4.51
CA ARG A 122 6.73 -18.73 -3.55
C ARG A 122 5.48 -19.60 -3.43
N VAL A 123 5.31 -20.51 -4.39
CA VAL A 123 4.60 -21.78 -4.12
C VAL A 123 5.61 -22.73 -3.49
N ILE A 124 5.54 -22.94 -2.18
CA ILE A 124 6.35 -23.93 -1.46
C ILE A 124 5.52 -25.22 -1.38
N GLY A 125 5.84 -26.22 -2.19
CA GLY A 125 5.14 -27.51 -2.23
C GLY A 125 5.79 -28.50 -3.19
N GLY A 126 5.62 -29.80 -2.96
CA GLY A 126 6.30 -30.91 -3.66
C GLY A 126 5.94 -31.11 -5.14
N GLN A 127 6.08 -32.32 -5.68
CA GLN A 127 5.72 -32.66 -7.07
C GLN A 127 4.34 -33.36 -7.13
N GLY A 128 3.50 -33.06 -8.12
CA GLY A 128 2.22 -33.77 -8.36
C GLY A 128 1.02 -32.84 -8.63
N GLU A 129 -0.18 -33.42 -8.73
CA GLU A 129 -1.42 -32.67 -9.03
C GLU A 129 -1.74 -31.56 -8.01
N ASP A 130 -1.44 -31.79 -6.72
CA ASP A 130 -1.67 -30.79 -5.67
C ASP A 130 -0.76 -29.56 -5.81
N PHE A 131 0.44 -29.74 -6.36
CA PHE A 131 1.33 -28.62 -6.69
C PHE A 131 0.77 -27.77 -7.83
N GLU A 132 0.27 -28.40 -8.90
CA GLU A 132 -0.34 -27.66 -10.02
C GLU A 132 -1.59 -26.90 -9.57
N ARG A 133 -2.43 -27.49 -8.70
CA ARG A 133 -3.58 -26.77 -8.12
C ARG A 133 -3.16 -25.59 -7.24
N ALA A 134 -2.16 -25.77 -6.38
CA ALA A 134 -1.64 -24.70 -5.54
C ALA A 134 -1.05 -23.56 -6.38
N LYS A 135 -0.32 -23.91 -7.44
CA LYS A 135 0.24 -22.95 -8.39
C LYS A 135 -0.84 -22.19 -9.15
N GLU A 136 -1.87 -22.88 -9.65
CA GLU A 136 -3.00 -22.22 -10.32
C GLU A 136 -3.70 -21.22 -9.38
N TYR A 137 -3.88 -21.59 -8.10
CA TYR A 137 -4.42 -20.70 -7.09
C TYR A 137 -3.54 -19.46 -6.88
N THR A 138 -2.24 -19.64 -6.64
CA THR A 138 -1.31 -18.51 -6.47
C THR A 138 -1.22 -17.63 -7.72
N ASP A 139 -1.23 -18.21 -8.92
CA ASP A 139 -1.24 -17.45 -10.19
C ASP A 139 -2.51 -16.61 -10.34
N ARG A 140 -3.66 -17.10 -9.87
CA ARG A 140 -4.93 -16.34 -9.83
C ARG A 140 -4.84 -15.16 -8.86
N LEU A 141 -4.28 -15.36 -7.67
CA LEU A 141 -4.09 -14.27 -6.70
C LEU A 141 -3.11 -13.21 -7.23
N ALA A 142 -1.96 -13.65 -7.74
CA ALA A 142 -0.96 -12.75 -8.32
C ALA A 142 -1.53 -11.94 -9.49
N ARG A 143 -2.38 -12.55 -10.33
CA ARG A 143 -3.06 -11.84 -11.42
C ARG A 143 -3.95 -10.71 -10.89
N GLN A 144 -4.68 -10.90 -9.80
CA GLN A 144 -5.50 -9.84 -9.18
C GLN A 144 -4.62 -8.66 -8.74
N MET A 145 -3.48 -8.94 -8.11
CA MET A 145 -2.53 -7.91 -7.69
C MET A 145 -1.93 -7.15 -8.89
N TYR A 146 -1.52 -7.86 -9.95
CA TYR A 146 -0.97 -7.21 -11.14
C TYR A 146 -2.00 -6.34 -11.85
N LEU A 147 -3.26 -6.79 -11.92
CA LEU A 147 -4.35 -6.00 -12.47
C LEU A 147 -4.59 -4.72 -11.65
N LEU A 148 -4.62 -4.85 -10.32
CA LEU A 148 -4.78 -3.71 -9.42
C LEU A 148 -3.67 -2.68 -9.64
N LEU A 149 -2.40 -3.10 -9.66
CA LEU A 149 -1.29 -2.21 -9.93
C LEU A 149 -1.39 -1.57 -11.33
N ALA A 150 -1.73 -2.36 -12.35
CA ALA A 150 -1.89 -1.88 -13.71
C ALA A 150 -2.97 -0.80 -13.84
N GLN A 151 -4.06 -0.91 -13.07
CA GLN A 151 -5.20 0.03 -13.13
C GLN A 151 -5.03 1.23 -12.18
N ARG A 152 -4.43 1.03 -11.00
CA ARG A 152 -4.39 2.04 -9.92
C ARG A 152 -3.09 2.85 -9.87
N THR A 153 -2.07 2.45 -10.62
CA THR A 153 -0.75 3.12 -10.62
C THR A 153 -0.34 3.56 -12.03
N LYS A 154 0.83 4.18 -12.12
CA LYS A 154 1.52 4.48 -13.38
C LYS A 154 2.72 3.56 -13.60
N ILE A 155 2.78 2.40 -12.93
CA ILE A 155 3.89 1.46 -13.07
C ILE A 155 4.11 1.05 -14.55
N PRO A 156 3.07 0.72 -15.36
CA PRO A 156 3.28 0.40 -16.77
C PRO A 156 4.01 1.51 -17.54
N GLU A 157 3.57 2.76 -17.35
CA GLU A 157 4.15 3.94 -17.98
C GLU A 157 5.57 4.22 -17.46
N TYR A 158 5.74 4.22 -16.14
CA TYR A 158 7.02 4.42 -15.47
C TYR A 158 8.06 3.39 -15.90
N HIS A 159 7.69 2.11 -15.93
CA HIS A 159 8.59 1.04 -16.35
C HIS A 159 9.07 1.22 -17.78
N LEU A 160 8.15 1.57 -18.68
CA LEU A 160 8.49 1.87 -20.07
C LEU A 160 9.46 3.05 -20.18
N GLU A 161 9.22 4.15 -19.46
CA GLU A 161 10.12 5.31 -19.44
C GLU A 161 11.54 4.93 -18.99
N GLN A 162 11.68 4.05 -18.00
CA GLN A 162 12.98 3.56 -17.52
C GLN A 162 13.74 2.71 -18.56
N GLU A 163 13.04 1.89 -19.35
CA GLU A 163 13.66 0.99 -20.33
C GLU A 163 14.02 1.66 -21.69
N GLN A 164 13.81 2.96 -21.87
CA GLN A 164 14.13 3.70 -23.13
C GLN A 164 13.46 3.08 -24.39
N ILE A 165 12.19 2.68 -24.22
CA ILE A 165 11.19 2.08 -25.13
C ILE A 165 11.54 1.85 -26.62
N ALA A 166 11.42 0.58 -27.05
CA ALA A 166 11.17 0.19 -28.44
C ALA A 166 9.68 0.38 -28.84
N PRO A 167 9.36 0.85 -30.06
CA PRO A 167 7.99 1.22 -30.47
C PRO A 167 6.89 0.16 -30.23
N ARG A 168 7.26 -1.14 -30.19
CA ARG A 168 6.34 -2.27 -30.02
C ARG A 168 5.75 -2.38 -28.62
N ASP A 169 6.42 -1.87 -27.59
CA ASP A 169 5.90 -1.99 -26.21
C ASP A 169 4.85 -0.90 -25.87
N LYS A 170 4.72 0.16 -26.70
CA LYS A 170 3.72 1.22 -26.48
C LYS A 170 2.28 0.73 -26.61
N THR A 171 2.02 -0.24 -27.51
CA THR A 171 0.68 -0.81 -27.69
C THR A 171 0.25 -1.67 -26.50
N MET A 172 1.17 -2.06 -25.61
CA MET A 172 0.83 -2.76 -24.37
C MET A 172 0.05 -1.88 -23.38
N LEU A 173 0.10 -0.55 -23.51
CA LEU A 173 -0.67 0.35 -22.65
C LEU A 173 -2.16 0.41 -23.00
N GLU A 174 -2.55 -0.09 -24.17
CA GLU A 174 -3.91 0.05 -24.73
C GLU A 174 -4.94 -0.89 -24.09
N ASN A 175 -4.51 -1.92 -23.36
CA ASN A 175 -5.40 -2.86 -22.69
C ASN A 175 -4.79 -3.43 -21.40
N ASP A 176 -5.65 -3.95 -20.52
CA ASP A 176 -5.25 -4.46 -19.21
C ASP A 176 -4.24 -5.61 -19.29
N GLU A 177 -4.33 -6.48 -20.30
CA GLU A 177 -3.40 -7.62 -20.43
C GLU A 177 -1.98 -7.16 -20.78
N GLY A 178 -1.84 -6.15 -21.64
CA GLY A 178 -0.56 -5.52 -21.92
C GLY A 178 0.00 -4.79 -20.70
N ARG A 179 -0.86 -4.05 -19.98
CA ARG A 179 -0.46 -3.34 -18.75
C ARG A 179 -0.01 -4.31 -17.66
N ILE A 180 -0.71 -5.44 -17.47
CA ILE A 180 -0.31 -6.52 -16.56
C ILE A 180 1.07 -7.05 -16.94
N LYS A 181 1.36 -7.27 -18.23
CA LYS A 181 2.68 -7.74 -18.67
C LYS A 181 3.80 -6.77 -18.31
N LEU A 182 3.56 -5.46 -18.43
CA LEU A 182 4.51 -4.44 -18.02
C LEU A 182 4.72 -4.43 -16.51
N VAL A 183 3.66 -4.54 -15.71
CA VAL A 183 3.79 -4.70 -14.25
C VAL A 183 4.60 -5.95 -13.91
N LYS A 184 4.32 -7.10 -14.53
CA LYS A 184 5.06 -8.35 -14.28
C LYS A 184 6.55 -8.22 -14.62
N ARG A 185 6.89 -7.48 -15.68
CA ARG A 185 8.30 -7.20 -16.03
C ARG A 185 8.96 -6.30 -14.97
N PHE A 186 8.28 -5.24 -14.57
CA PHE A 186 8.74 -4.33 -13.51
C PHE A 186 8.99 -5.03 -12.17
N LEU A 187 8.17 -6.02 -11.84
CA LEU A 187 8.25 -6.79 -10.59
C LEU A 187 9.13 -8.03 -10.66
N LYS A 188 9.79 -8.29 -11.80
CA LYS A 188 10.61 -9.50 -11.98
C LYS A 188 11.74 -9.63 -10.96
N ASN A 189 12.23 -8.50 -10.44
CA ASN A 189 13.21 -8.43 -9.37
C ASN A 189 12.59 -7.80 -8.12
N GLU A 190 13.30 -7.90 -6.99
CA GLU A 190 13.02 -7.11 -5.79
C GLU A 190 13.12 -5.62 -6.11
N THR A 191 11.98 -4.92 -6.07
CA THR A 191 11.88 -3.52 -6.47
C THR A 191 11.65 -2.64 -5.24
N TYR A 192 12.70 -1.93 -4.82
CA TYR A 192 12.67 -0.94 -3.75
C TYR A 192 12.65 0.45 -4.36
N LEU A 193 11.64 1.25 -4.00
CA LEU A 193 11.44 2.61 -4.46
C LEU A 193 11.52 3.56 -3.26
N SER A 194 12.26 4.65 -3.42
CA SER A 194 12.11 5.83 -2.57
C SER A 194 10.69 6.39 -2.68
N ALA A 195 10.29 7.24 -1.73
CA ALA A 195 9.00 7.93 -1.78
C ALA A 195 8.80 8.70 -3.11
N TYR A 196 9.86 9.33 -3.63
CA TYR A 196 9.81 10.08 -4.89
C TYR A 196 9.65 9.17 -6.11
N GLU A 197 10.35 8.03 -6.17
CA GLU A 197 10.17 7.04 -7.25
C GLU A 197 8.79 6.38 -7.17
N ALA A 198 8.29 6.12 -5.96
CA ALA A 198 6.93 5.62 -5.76
C ALA A 198 5.87 6.63 -6.24
N GLN A 199 6.12 7.94 -6.07
CA GLN A 199 5.28 8.99 -6.60
C GLN A 199 5.35 9.03 -8.14
N ALA A 200 6.55 8.92 -8.73
CA ALA A 200 6.72 8.87 -10.18
C ALA A 200 6.01 7.64 -10.80
N ALA A 201 6.11 6.48 -10.15
CA ALA A 201 5.39 5.27 -10.49
C ALA A 201 3.87 5.34 -10.20
N GLY A 202 3.38 6.43 -9.61
CA GLY A 202 1.97 6.64 -9.31
C GLY A 202 1.41 5.69 -8.25
N ILE A 203 2.26 5.09 -7.41
CA ILE A 203 1.86 4.26 -6.27
C ILE A 203 1.36 5.16 -5.13
N ILE A 204 2.04 6.29 -4.94
CA ILE A 204 1.58 7.40 -4.09
C ILE A 204 1.33 8.65 -4.94
N ASP A 205 0.62 9.61 -4.37
CA ASP A 205 0.27 10.86 -5.03
C ASP A 205 1.15 12.03 -4.58
N ALA A 206 1.63 12.04 -3.32
CA ALA A 206 2.55 13.07 -2.83
C ALA A 206 3.53 12.57 -1.76
N VAL A 207 4.75 13.10 -1.81
CA VAL A 207 5.75 12.99 -0.76
C VAL A 207 5.58 14.14 0.23
N ILE A 208 5.59 13.83 1.53
CA ILE A 208 5.46 14.81 2.61
C ILE A 208 6.82 14.99 3.31
N PRO A 209 7.42 16.19 3.27
CA PRO A 209 8.68 16.45 3.95
C PRO A 209 8.51 16.59 5.47
N PRO A 210 9.58 16.40 6.26
CA PRO A 210 9.55 16.64 7.69
C PRO A 210 9.14 18.08 8.03
N GLY A 211 8.24 18.23 9.01
CA GLY A 211 7.74 19.54 9.46
C GLY A 211 6.59 20.11 8.64
N ASP A 212 6.13 19.41 7.60
CA ASP A 212 4.96 19.81 6.83
C ASP A 212 3.66 19.68 7.66
N GLY A 213 2.82 20.73 7.63
CA GLY A 213 1.54 20.78 8.33
C GLY A 213 0.52 19.75 7.84
N LYS A 214 0.70 19.19 6.63
CA LYS A 214 -0.15 18.13 6.07
C LYS A 214 -0.26 16.93 6.98
N ILE A 215 0.80 16.58 7.71
CA ILE A 215 0.76 15.49 8.69
C ILE A 215 -0.29 15.80 9.77
N MET A 216 -0.30 17.01 10.32
CA MET A 216 -1.26 17.39 11.37
C MET A 216 -2.69 17.42 10.84
N GLU A 217 -2.91 17.85 9.59
CA GLU A 217 -4.21 17.74 8.92
C GLU A 217 -4.67 16.27 8.80
N ILE A 218 -3.77 15.38 8.36
CA ILE A 218 -4.06 13.95 8.26
C ILE A 218 -4.41 13.37 9.63
N PHE A 219 -3.78 13.80 10.72
CA PHE A 219 -4.12 13.29 12.05
C PHE A 219 -5.28 14.04 12.74
N ASN A 220 -5.87 15.07 12.12
CA ASN A 220 -6.80 16.00 12.80
C ASN A 220 -6.26 16.47 14.17
N ALA A 221 -4.94 16.61 14.29
CA ALA A 221 -4.34 17.08 15.52
C ALA A 221 -4.59 18.58 15.64
N PRO A 222 -5.01 19.11 16.81
CA PRO A 222 -5.18 20.54 16.98
C PRO A 222 -3.86 21.26 16.67
N THR A 223 -3.86 22.09 15.63
CA THR A 223 -2.70 22.81 15.11
C THR A 223 -2.14 23.83 16.12
N GLU A 224 -2.94 24.21 17.12
CA GLU A 224 -2.64 25.21 18.14
C GLU A 224 -1.61 24.75 19.19
N ALA A 225 -1.32 23.45 19.30
CA ALA A 225 -0.37 22.94 20.32
C ALA A 225 1.12 23.15 20.00
N LEU A 226 1.45 23.68 18.82
CA LEU A 226 2.85 23.87 18.38
C LEU A 226 3.34 25.33 18.44
N SER A 227 2.45 26.32 18.46
CA SER A 227 2.85 27.74 18.55
C SER A 227 3.28 28.15 19.97
N GLU A 228 2.74 27.53 21.02
CA GLU A 228 3.04 27.93 22.40
C GLU A 228 4.41 27.43 22.92
N LYS A 229 5.02 26.44 22.26
CA LYS A 229 6.34 25.92 22.70
C LYS A 229 7.56 26.62 22.11
N GLN A 230 7.37 27.56 21.16
CA GLN A 230 8.50 28.32 20.59
C GLN A 230 8.76 29.66 21.28
N GLU A 231 7.85 30.17 22.13
CA GLU A 231 8.05 31.46 22.83
C GLU A 231 8.61 31.34 24.25
N GLY A 232 8.60 30.14 24.86
CA GLY A 232 9.05 29.94 26.25
C GLY A 232 10.57 29.79 26.48
N GLY A 233 11.40 29.98 25.45
CA GLY A 233 12.83 29.66 25.46
C GLY A 233 13.79 30.85 25.46
N ARG A 234 13.34 32.04 25.86
CA ARG A 234 14.22 33.21 26.07
C ARG A 234 13.78 34.00 27.30
N ALA A 235 14.29 33.61 28.46
CA ALA A 235 14.46 34.47 29.62
C ALA A 235 15.71 34.00 30.38
#